data_AF-A0A8C5M383-F1
#
_entry.id   AF-A0A8C5M383-F1
#
_cell.length_a   1.000
_cell.length_b   1.000
_cell.length_c   1.000
_cell.angle_alpha   90.00
_cell.angle_beta   90.00
_cell.angle_gamma   90.00
#
_symmetry.space_group_name_H-M   'P 1'
#
loop_
_entity.id
_entity.type
_entity.pdbx_description
1 polymer ?
#
loop_
_entity_poly.entity_id
_entity_poly.type
_entity_poly.pdbx_seq_one_letter_code
_entity_poly.pdbx_strand_id
1 'polypeptide(L)'
;MVIKVFVATVAGSTAIKKKQQDVLGFLAANRIDYEAKDIACNDDNRQWMRDNVPGEKKPQNGIPLPPQIFNEEQYCGDFESFFDAKEGNEIHVFFGLAPPPRSKKSESSVTEEKGDSTEEKQEEAKNEQEGAGAEEEES
;
A
#
# COMPACT_ATOMS: atom_id res chain seq x y z
N MET A 1 0.29 19.69 -5.23
CA MET A 1 0.76 18.34 -5.56
C MET A 1 2.18 18.17 -5.05
N VAL A 2 2.33 17.42 -3.96
CA VAL A 2 3.62 17.07 -3.36
C VAL A 2 3.57 15.59 -3.00
N ILE A 3 4.58 14.83 -3.45
CA ILE A 3 4.68 13.40 -3.13
C ILE A 3 5.24 13.25 -1.72
N LYS A 4 4.49 12.64 -0.81
CA LYS A 4 4.96 12.30 0.53
C LYS A 4 5.48 10.86 0.51
N VAL A 5 6.73 10.67 0.90
CA VAL A 5 7.35 9.35 1.02
C VAL A 5 7.66 9.09 2.47
N PHE A 6 6.95 8.14 3.07
CA PHE A 6 7.22 7.70 4.44
C PHE A 6 8.39 6.74 4.43
N VAL A 7 9.43 7.11 5.18
CA VAL A 7 10.70 6.38 5.28
C VAL A 7 11.05 6.14 6.73
N ALA A 8 11.91 5.17 7.01
CA ALA A 8 12.56 4.96 8.28
C ALA A 8 14.06 5.19 8.08
N THR A 9 14.58 6.31 8.62
CA THR A 9 16.01 6.63 8.55
C THR A 9 16.87 5.58 9.26
N VAL A 10 16.39 5.08 10.39
CA VAL A 10 17.01 3.98 11.16
C VAL A 10 16.29 2.64 10.94
N ALA A 11 16.07 2.26 9.67
CA ALA A 11 15.54 0.94 9.35
C ALA A 11 16.51 -0.20 9.76
N GLY A 12 16.01 -1.20 10.48
CA GLY A 12 16.78 -2.39 10.87
C GLY A 12 17.13 -3.34 9.72
N SER A 13 16.51 -3.16 8.54
CA SER A 13 16.73 -3.98 7.35
C SER A 13 17.44 -3.20 6.25
N THR A 14 18.55 -3.75 5.75
CA THR A 14 19.27 -3.21 4.59
C THR A 14 18.43 -3.23 3.32
N ALA A 15 17.54 -4.23 3.17
CA ALA A 15 16.63 -4.31 2.03
C ALA A 15 15.65 -3.12 2.03
N ILE A 16 15.07 -2.81 3.19
CA ILE A 16 14.19 -1.65 3.36
C ILE A 16 14.94 -0.36 3.03
N LYS A 17 16.16 -0.20 3.56
CA LYS A 17 17.00 0.98 3.25
C LYS A 17 17.19 1.19 1.75
N LYS A 18 17.52 0.12 1.01
CA LYS A 18 17.70 0.18 -0.45
C LYS A 18 16.40 0.55 -1.16
N LYS A 19 15.28 -0.09 -0.83
CA LYS A 19 13.96 0.22 -1.40
C LYS A 19 13.59 1.70 -1.23
N GLN A 20 13.82 2.26 -0.05
CA GLN A 20 13.59 3.69 0.21
C GLN A 20 14.51 4.58 -0.63
N GLN A 21 15.81 4.26 -0.68
CA GLN A 21 16.77 5.02 -1.49
C GLN A 21 16.44 4.99 -2.98
N ASP A 22 15.94 3.87 -3.50
CA ASP A 22 15.53 3.75 -4.89
C ASP A 22 14.33 4.66 -5.21
N VAL A 23 13.32 4.72 -4.32
CA VAL A 23 12.16 5.61 -4.48
C VAL A 23 12.59 7.08 -4.40
N LEU A 24 13.33 7.47 -3.35
CA LEU A 24 13.78 8.85 -3.18
C LEU A 24 14.74 9.29 -4.30
N GLY A 25 15.63 8.40 -4.71
CA GLY A 25 16.59 8.63 -5.79
C GLY A 25 15.88 8.78 -7.14
N PHE A 26 14.83 7.99 -7.38
CA PHE A 26 13.99 8.15 -8.57
C PHE A 26 13.30 9.52 -8.60
N LEU A 27 12.67 9.94 -7.50
CA LEU A 27 11.98 11.22 -7.43
C LEU A 27 12.95 12.38 -7.67
N ALA A 28 14.13 12.34 -7.03
CA ALA A 28 15.18 13.33 -7.23
C ALA A 28 15.70 13.37 -8.67
N ALA A 29 15.94 12.21 -9.28
CA ALA A 29 16.43 12.11 -10.67
C ALA A 29 15.42 12.67 -11.69
N ASN A 30 14.12 12.49 -11.43
CA ASN A 30 13.05 12.96 -12.30
C ASN A 30 12.56 14.38 -11.96
N ARG A 31 13.18 15.06 -10.99
CA ARG A 31 12.78 16.40 -10.50
C ARG A 31 11.31 16.46 -10.07
N ILE A 32 10.84 15.40 -9.42
CA ILE A 32 9.52 15.36 -8.81
C ILE A 32 9.68 15.89 -7.39
N ASP A 33 8.91 16.92 -7.03
CA ASP A 33 8.94 17.47 -5.67
C ASP A 33 8.35 16.47 -4.68
N TYR A 34 9.11 16.20 -3.61
CA TYR A 34 8.71 15.25 -2.58
C TYR A 34 9.12 15.67 -1.18
N GLU A 35 8.40 15.15 -0.20
CA GLU A 35 8.71 15.27 1.23
C GLU A 35 8.99 13.88 1.81
N ALA A 36 10.21 13.67 2.31
CA ALA A 36 10.53 12.48 3.09
C ALA A 36 10.02 12.64 4.53
N LYS A 37 9.05 11.81 4.93
CA LYS A 37 8.48 11.77 6.27
C LYS A 37 9.10 10.60 7.03
N ASP A 38 10.04 10.90 7.93
CA ASP A 38 10.66 9.85 8.74
C ASP A 38 9.67 9.33 9.80
N ILE A 39 9.49 8.01 9.88
CA ILE A 39 8.62 7.32 10.85
C ILE A 39 9.41 6.71 12.02
N ALA A 40 10.73 6.69 11.91
CA ALA A 40 11.58 6.03 12.88
C ALA A 40 11.82 6.90 14.12
N CYS A 41 11.94 8.22 13.94
CA CYS A 41 12.11 9.18 15.03
C CYS A 41 10.91 10.13 15.22
N ASN A 42 9.84 9.97 14.44
CA ASN A 42 8.63 10.77 14.55
C ASN A 42 7.39 9.86 14.59
N ASP A 43 6.73 9.88 15.75
CA ASP A 43 5.60 9.02 16.06
C ASP A 43 4.33 9.42 15.30
N ASP A 44 4.12 10.72 15.07
CA ASP A 44 2.97 11.24 14.31
C ASP A 44 3.02 10.76 12.87
N ASN A 45 4.19 10.83 12.23
CA ASN A 45 4.37 10.30 10.87
C ASN A 45 4.12 8.79 10.81
N ARG A 46 4.58 8.05 11.84
CA ARG A 46 4.37 6.60 11.92
C ARG A 46 2.90 6.25 12.06
N GLN A 47 2.17 6.96 12.92
CA GLN A 47 0.76 6.74 13.15
C GLN A 47 -0.05 7.11 11.91
N TRP A 48 0.22 8.30 11.34
CA TRP A 48 -0.42 8.76 10.11
C TRP A 48 -0.25 7.75 8.97
N MET A 49 0.97 7.25 8.75
CA MET A 49 1.22 6.23 7.72
C MET A 49 0.36 4.98 7.93
N ARG A 50 0.26 4.49 9.18
CA ARG A 50 -0.51 3.26 9.48
C ARG A 50 -2.01 3.43 9.32
N ASP A 51 -2.51 4.63 9.60
CA ASP A 51 -3.94 4.95 9.52
C ASP A 51 -4.37 5.22 8.08
N ASN A 52 -3.50 5.81 7.26
CA ASN A 52 -3.81 6.19 5.88
C ASN A 52 -3.46 5.12 4.84
N VAL A 53 -2.71 4.07 5.20
CA VAL A 53 -2.55 2.89 4.32
C VAL A 53 -3.88 2.10 4.29
N PRO A 54 -4.47 1.84 3.11
CA PRO A 54 -5.71 1.05 2.98
C PRO A 54 -5.54 -0.36 3.55
N GLY A 55 -6.56 -0.87 4.24
CA GLY A 55 -6.52 -2.19 4.88
C GLY A 55 -6.17 -3.34 3.94
N GLU A 56 -6.67 -3.31 2.71
CA GLU A 56 -6.39 -4.29 1.64
C GLU A 56 -4.92 -4.29 1.19
N LYS A 57 -4.23 -3.16 1.38
CA LYS A 57 -2.82 -2.96 1.04
C LYS A 57 -1.89 -3.18 2.23
N LYS A 58 -2.44 -3.51 3.42
CA LYS A 58 -1.63 -3.86 4.59
C LYS A 58 -1.11 -5.29 4.44
N PRO A 59 0.16 -5.57 4.80
CA PRO A 59 0.69 -6.93 4.80
C PRO A 59 -0.04 -7.81 5.81
N GLN A 60 0.08 -9.14 5.69
CA GLN A 60 -0.61 -10.14 6.51
C GLN A 60 -0.40 -9.95 8.04
N ASN A 61 0.72 -9.36 8.45
CA ASN A 61 1.03 -9.03 9.85
C ASN A 61 0.45 -7.66 10.30
N GLY A 62 -0.34 -7.00 9.47
CA GLY A 62 -1.09 -5.77 9.77
C GLY A 62 -0.30 -4.47 9.79
N ILE A 63 1.05 -4.51 9.83
CA ILE A 63 1.90 -3.31 9.95
C ILE A 63 2.54 -2.97 8.59
N PRO A 64 2.14 -1.87 7.93
CA PRO A 64 2.81 -1.42 6.71
C PRO A 64 4.27 -1.03 6.99
N LEU A 65 5.18 -1.48 6.12
CA LEU A 65 6.61 -1.21 6.18
C LEU A 65 6.98 -0.14 5.15
N PRO A 66 7.95 0.75 5.43
CA PRO A 66 8.39 1.74 4.46
C PRO A 66 9.21 1.11 3.31
N PRO A 67 9.31 1.76 2.13
CA PRO A 67 8.68 3.04 1.79
C PRO A 67 7.17 2.92 1.55
N GLN A 68 6.40 3.92 2.00
CA GLN A 68 4.98 4.08 1.66
C GLN A 68 4.80 5.45 0.99
N ILE A 69 4.14 5.47 -0.17
CA ILE A 69 4.10 6.63 -1.06
C ILE A 69 2.67 7.15 -1.12
N PHE A 70 2.54 8.46 -0.95
CA PHE A 70 1.28 9.19 -1.03
C PHE A 70 1.44 10.41 -1.92
N ASN A 71 0.39 10.76 -2.65
CA ASN A 71 0.23 12.07 -3.25
C ASN A 71 -0.69 12.89 -2.33
N GLU A 72 -0.10 13.81 -1.56
CA GLU A 72 -0.78 14.54 -0.50
C GLU A 72 -1.42 13.63 0.56
N GLU A 73 -2.70 13.29 0.44
CA GLU A 73 -3.44 12.37 1.34
C GLU A 73 -3.85 11.07 0.63
N GLN A 74 -3.70 11.01 -0.70
CA GLN A 74 -4.07 9.85 -1.50
C GLN A 74 -2.96 8.82 -1.48
N TYR A 75 -3.30 7.57 -1.14
CA TYR A 75 -2.35 6.47 -1.16
C TYR A 75 -2.02 6.05 -2.60
N CYS A 76 -0.75 6.17 -2.97
CA CYS A 76 -0.25 5.71 -4.28
C CYS A 76 0.10 4.22 -4.23
N GLY A 77 0.84 3.81 -3.19
CA GLY A 77 1.29 2.43 -3.06
C GLY A 77 2.53 2.27 -2.20
N ASP A 78 2.99 1.03 -2.13
CA ASP A 78 4.24 0.62 -1.51
C ASP A 78 5.38 0.52 -2.55
N PHE A 79 6.51 -0.06 -2.14
CA PHE A 79 7.64 -0.24 -3.04
C PHE A 79 7.33 -1.13 -4.24
N GLU A 80 6.62 -2.24 -4.05
CA GLU A 80 6.33 -3.20 -5.14
C GLU A 80 5.44 -2.52 -6.17
N SER A 81 4.39 -1.81 -5.74
CA SER A 81 3.51 -1.04 -6.60
C SER A 81 4.28 0.04 -7.39
N PHE A 82 5.24 0.72 -6.75
CA PHE A 82 6.13 1.68 -7.41
C PHE A 82 7.04 1.01 -8.46
N PHE A 83 7.60 -0.15 -8.12
CA PHE A 83 8.48 -0.91 -9.00
C PHE A 83 7.73 -1.37 -10.24
N ASP A 84 6.55 -1.97 -10.08
CA ASP A 84 5.69 -2.41 -11.17
C ASP A 84 5.31 -1.25 -12.09
N ALA A 85 4.92 -0.10 -11.53
CA ALA A 85 4.58 1.09 -12.32
C ALA A 85 5.79 1.67 -13.07
N LYS A 86 6.98 1.58 -12.47
CA LYS A 86 8.23 2.00 -13.11
C LYS A 86 8.58 1.09 -14.28
N GLU A 87 8.42 -0.23 -14.15
CA GLU A 87 8.65 -1.20 -15.22
C GLU A 87 7.57 -1.13 -16.32
N GLY A 88 6.32 -0.90 -15.94
CA GLY A 88 5.17 -0.72 -16.84
C GLY A 88 5.12 0.64 -17.56
N ASN A 89 6.04 1.56 -17.23
CA ASN A 89 6.07 2.92 -17.77
C ASN A 89 4.80 3.74 -17.42
N GLU A 90 4.14 3.39 -16.32
CA GLU A 90 2.91 3.99 -15.78
C GLU A 90 3.20 4.85 -14.54
N ILE A 91 4.46 5.24 -14.36
CA ILE A 91 4.91 5.92 -13.15
C ILE A 91 4.19 7.25 -12.85
N HIS A 92 3.75 7.95 -13.90
CA HIS A 92 2.97 9.18 -13.75
C HIS A 92 1.57 8.88 -13.18
N VAL A 93 0.95 7.79 -13.63
CA VAL A 93 -0.34 7.32 -13.11
C VAL A 93 -0.20 6.89 -11.64
N PHE A 94 0.87 6.16 -11.32
CA PHE A 94 1.16 5.75 -9.95
C PHE A 94 1.26 6.93 -8.97
N PHE A 95 1.96 8.01 -9.36
CA PHE A 95 2.04 9.20 -8.54
C PHE A 95 0.79 10.10 -8.62
N GLY A 96 -0.22 9.74 -9.42
CA GLY A 96 -1.40 10.59 -9.67
C GLY A 96 -1.04 11.92 -10.34
N LEU A 97 0.06 11.94 -11.10
CA LEU A 97 0.53 13.12 -11.83
C LEU A 97 -0.05 13.09 -13.25
N ALA A 98 -0.40 14.27 -13.77
CA ALA A 98 -0.81 14.39 -15.16
C ALA A 98 0.32 13.88 -16.06
N PRO A 99 0.04 12.95 -17.00
CA PRO A 99 1.06 12.47 -17.92
C PRO A 99 1.60 13.65 -18.73
N PRO A 100 2.93 13.74 -18.95
CA PRO A 100 3.50 14.81 -19.76
C PRO A 100 2.86 14.79 -21.16
N PRO A 101 2.60 15.96 -21.78
CA PRO A 101 1.84 16.06 -23.03
C PRO A 101 2.54 15.51 -24.29
N ARG A 102 3.42 14.51 -24.18
CA ARG A 102 4.12 13.95 -25.33
C ARG A 102 4.17 12.41 -25.31
N SER A 103 3.41 11.88 -26.26
CA SER A 103 3.55 10.58 -26.98
C SER A 103 2.55 9.50 -26.58
N LYS A 104 1.46 9.43 -27.36
CA LYS A 104 0.55 8.30 -27.57
C LYS A 104 1.10 6.95 -27.06
N LYS A 105 0.50 6.41 -26.00
CA LYS A 105 0.01 5.02 -25.92
C LYS A 105 -0.91 4.85 -24.72
N SER A 106 -2.08 4.28 -25.03
CA SER A 106 -3.13 3.74 -24.15
C SER A 106 -3.77 4.67 -23.11
N GLU A 107 -4.91 5.24 -23.52
CA GLU A 107 -6.08 5.37 -22.65
C GLU A 107 -6.33 4.06 -21.89
N SER A 108 -6.43 4.13 -20.57
CA SER A 108 -7.17 3.18 -19.75
C SER A 108 -7.72 3.94 -18.55
N SER A 109 -8.90 4.48 -18.77
CA SER A 109 -9.82 5.07 -17.81
C SER A 109 -10.27 4.02 -16.79
N VAL A 110 -10.31 4.36 -15.49
CA VAL A 110 -11.40 4.09 -14.53
C VAL A 110 -11.22 5.09 -13.37
N THR A 111 -11.77 6.30 -13.45
CA THR A 111 -13.00 6.76 -12.74
C THR A 111 -13.08 6.39 -11.25
N GLU A 112 -13.05 7.42 -10.42
CA GLU A 112 -13.73 7.49 -9.13
C GLU A 112 -15.18 6.99 -9.28
N GLU A 113 -15.72 6.23 -8.32
CA GLU A 113 -17.09 6.35 -7.81
C GLU A 113 -17.26 5.58 -6.49
N LYS A 114 -18.29 6.00 -5.76
CA LYS A 114 -18.53 5.89 -4.33
C LYS A 114 -19.87 5.18 -4.15
N GLY A 115 -19.92 4.13 -3.33
CA GLY A 115 -21.10 3.76 -2.52
C GLY A 115 -22.27 2.98 -3.14
N ASP A 116 -22.80 2.10 -2.27
CA ASP A 116 -24.18 1.62 -2.11
C ASP A 116 -24.64 0.27 -2.71
N SER A 117 -24.97 -0.63 -1.76
CA SER A 117 -26.03 -1.66 -1.68
C SER A 117 -26.40 -2.47 -2.95
N THR A 118 -26.56 -3.80 -2.89
CA THR A 118 -27.73 -4.47 -2.29
C THR A 118 -27.55 -6.01 -2.33
N GLU A 119 -28.16 -6.69 -1.36
CA GLU A 119 -28.38 -8.14 -1.18
C GLU A 119 -28.88 -8.95 -2.39
N GLU A 120 -28.56 -10.26 -2.39
CA GLU A 120 -29.48 -11.44 -2.42
C GLU A 120 -28.62 -12.73 -2.50
N LYS A 121 -28.46 -13.51 -1.43
CA LYS A 121 -29.26 -14.66 -0.92
C LYS A 121 -29.30 -15.89 -1.86
N GLN A 122 -28.76 -17.01 -1.36
CA GLN A 122 -29.40 -18.34 -1.22
C GLN A 122 -28.33 -19.33 -0.69
N GLU A 123 -28.47 -19.88 0.53
CA GLU A 123 -29.20 -21.13 0.87
C GLU A 123 -28.55 -22.35 0.18
N GLU A 124 -28.25 -23.49 0.81
CA GLU A 124 -28.42 -24.01 2.15
C GLU A 124 -27.74 -25.41 2.19
N ALA A 125 -27.68 -25.98 3.39
CA ALA A 125 -27.87 -27.41 3.69
C ALA A 125 -26.67 -28.26 4.15
N LYS A 126 -26.83 -28.67 5.42
CA LYS A 126 -26.56 -29.99 6.04
C LYS A 126 -25.10 -30.34 6.39
N ASN A 127 -24.79 -30.92 7.55
CA ASN A 127 -25.61 -31.56 8.60
C ASN A 127 -24.81 -31.62 9.91
N GLU A 128 -25.49 -31.37 11.04
CA GLU A 128 -25.62 -32.19 12.27
C GLU A 128 -24.50 -33.22 12.59
N GLN A 129 -24.11 -33.54 13.82
CA GLN A 129 -24.48 -33.20 15.21
C GLN A 129 -23.45 -33.93 16.09
N GLU A 130 -23.25 -33.44 17.32
CA GLU A 130 -23.02 -34.20 18.58
C GLU A 130 -21.88 -35.25 18.63
N GLY A 131 -21.03 -35.31 19.65
CA GLY A 131 -21.25 -35.04 21.07
C GLY A 131 -20.66 -36.22 21.86
N ALA A 132 -20.22 -35.94 23.10
CA ALA A 132 -19.65 -36.87 24.10
C ALA A 132 -18.25 -37.42 23.77
N GLY A 133 -17.28 -37.51 24.67
CA GLY A 133 -17.29 -37.52 26.13
C GLY A 133 -16.33 -38.62 26.62
N ALA A 134 -15.77 -38.44 27.82
CA ALA A 134 -15.00 -39.40 28.64
C ALA A 134 -13.52 -39.66 28.22
N GLU A 135 -12.52 -39.29 29.05
CA GLU A 135 -11.88 -40.12 30.12
C GLU A 135 -10.97 -41.21 29.49
N GLU A 136 -9.78 -41.59 29.93
CA GLU A 136 -8.93 -41.41 31.12
C GLU A 136 -7.56 -42.08 30.81
N GLU A 137 -6.55 -41.85 31.67
CA GLU A 137 -5.37 -42.69 31.99
C GLU A 137 -4.39 -43.19 30.91
N GLU A 138 -3.11 -42.79 30.99
CA GLU A 138 -1.99 -43.46 31.71
C GLU A 138 -1.38 -44.67 30.99
N SER A 139 -0.23 -44.45 30.36
CA SER A 139 1.00 -45.29 30.43
C SER A 139 2.12 -44.68 29.59
#